data_AF-A0A2I0UV82-F1
#
_entry.id   AF-A0A2I0UV82-F1
#
_cell.length_a   1.000
_cell.length_b   1.000
_cell.length_c   1.000
_cell.angle_alpha   90.00
_cell.angle_beta   90.00
_cell.angle_gamma   90.00
#
_symmetry.space_group_name_H-M   'P 1'
#
loop_
_entity.id
_entity.type
_entity.pdbx_description
1 polymer ?
#
loop_
_entity_poly.entity_id
_entity_poly.type
_entity_poly.pdbx_seq_one_letter_code
_entity_poly.pdbx_strand_id
1 'polypeptide(L)'
;MLSGTLFYKGTEGWYWLDAMYFAVVSLIPTGVETGLYPTTTYSKVFTMIYLIVGTGVMFIMLLMLGRSIVDFSLNEEEKEEMKKRLKK
;
A
#
# COMPACT_ATOMS: atom_id res chain seq x y z
N MET A 1 -4.74 0.43 8.85
CA MET A 1 -3.96 1.62 9.25
C MET A 1 -4.38 2.15 10.61
N LEU A 2 -5.63 2.61 10.79
CA LEU A 2 -6.13 3.09 12.10
C LEU A 2 -5.94 2.06 13.24
N SER A 3 -6.20 0.78 12.95
CA SER A 3 -5.97 -0.33 13.89
C SER A 3 -4.50 -0.47 14.32
N GLY A 4 -3.56 -0.38 13.38
CA GLY A 4 -2.12 -0.44 13.64
C GLY A 4 -1.64 0.77 14.43
N THR A 5 -2.06 1.98 14.06
CA THR A 5 -1.69 3.22 14.78
C THR A 5 -2.15 3.21 16.24
N LEU A 6 -3.40 2.80 16.49
CA LEU A 6 -3.93 2.68 17.85
C LEU A 6 -3.19 1.61 18.66
N PHE A 7 -2.86 0.48 18.03
CA PHE A 7 -2.14 -0.60 18.67
C PHE A 7 -0.71 -0.17 19.07
N TYR A 8 0.09 0.35 18.15
CA TYR A 8 1.47 0.77 18.45
C TYR A 8 1.53 1.90 19.47
N LYS A 9 0.57 2.83 19.45
CA LYS A 9 0.48 3.87 20.48
C LYS A 9 0.20 3.30 21.87
N GLY A 10 -0.66 2.28 21.95
CA GLY A 10 -1.00 1.62 23.22
C GLY A 10 0.10 0.71 23.75
N THR A 11 0.77 -0.05 22.88
CA THR A 11 1.74 -1.08 23.30
C THR A 11 3.19 -0.57 23.35
N GLU A 12 3.59 0.29 22.41
CA GLU A 12 4.97 0.81 22.33
C GLU A 12 5.07 2.24 22.87
N GLY A 13 3.95 2.90 23.19
CA GLY A 13 3.95 4.26 23.73
C GLY A 13 4.36 5.34 22.73
N TRP A 14 4.42 5.02 21.44
CA TRP A 14 4.84 5.96 20.40
C TRP A 14 3.87 7.14 20.26
N TYR A 15 4.41 8.28 19.83
CA TYR A 15 3.59 9.44 19.49
C TYR A 15 2.65 9.09 18.33
N TRP A 16 1.47 9.74 18.27
CA TRP A 16 0.44 9.43 17.25
C TRP A 16 0.99 9.47 15.82
N LEU A 17 1.85 10.46 15.54
CA LEU A 17 2.44 10.66 14.22
C LEU A 17 3.43 9.53 13.88
N ASP A 18 4.27 9.12 14.83
CA ASP A 18 5.28 8.08 14.64
C ASP A 18 4.64 6.70 14.47
N ALA A 19 3.60 6.40 15.26
CA ALA A 19 2.80 5.19 15.12
C ALA A 19 2.09 5.12 13.77
N MET A 20 1.58 6.26 13.27
CA MET A 20 0.97 6.33 11.95
C MET A 20 2.02 6.18 10.84
N TYR A 21 3.15 6.86 10.97
CA TYR A 21 4.26 6.79 10.03
C TYR A 21 4.77 5.35 9.88
N PHE A 22 5.05 4.66 11.00
CA PHE A 22 5.43 3.24 10.96
C PHE A 22 4.34 2.36 10.34
N ALA A 23 3.07 2.55 10.70
CA ALA A 23 1.96 1.74 10.16
C ALA A 23 1.75 1.93 8.65
N VAL A 24 2.14 3.07 8.09
CA VAL A 24 2.13 3.36 6.65
C VAL A 24 3.34 2.75 5.96
N VAL A 25 4.54 3.11 6.43
CA VAL A 25 5.80 2.67 5.80
C VAL A 25 5.94 1.15 5.84
N SER A 26 5.46 0.49 6.90
CA SER A 26 5.49 -0.98 7.01
C SER A 26 4.68 -1.70 5.94
N LEU A 27 3.61 -1.09 5.40
CA LEU A 27 2.76 -1.71 4.37
C LEU A 27 3.17 -1.35 2.94
N ILE A 28 3.96 -0.30 2.78
CA ILE A 28 4.49 0.06 1.48
C ILE A 28 5.74 -0.80 1.26
N PRO A 29 5.88 -1.49 0.11
CA PRO A 29 7.11 -2.20 -0.25
C PRO A 29 8.21 -1.19 -0.60
N THR A 30 8.65 -0.43 0.40
CA THR A 30 9.73 0.55 0.36
C THR A 30 10.83 0.09 1.30
N GLY A 31 12.10 0.19 0.87
CA GLY A 31 13.26 -0.05 1.73
C GLY A 31 13.58 1.11 2.68
N VAL A 32 12.57 1.86 3.13
CA VAL A 32 12.78 3.03 4.00
C VAL A 32 12.93 2.57 5.44
N GLU A 33 14.11 2.83 6.01
CA GLU A 33 14.35 2.62 7.43
C GLU A 33 13.75 3.79 8.22
N THR A 34 12.78 3.49 9.07
CA THR A 34 12.09 4.50 9.89
C THR A 34 12.79 4.74 11.24
N GLY A 35 13.75 3.90 11.61
CA GLY A 35 14.33 3.85 12.96
C GLY A 35 13.35 3.35 14.04
N LEU A 36 12.11 3.06 13.68
CA LEU A 36 11.05 2.59 14.57
C LEU A 36 10.83 1.10 14.33
N TYR A 37 10.93 0.28 15.37
CA TYR A 37 10.66 -1.15 15.29
C TYR A 37 9.96 -1.66 16.55
N PRO A 38 9.02 -2.62 16.42
CA PRO A 38 8.33 -3.20 17.56
C PRO A 38 9.34 -3.85 18.52
N THR A 39 9.39 -3.37 19.76
CA THR A 39 10.31 -3.88 20.78
C THR A 39 9.69 -5.00 21.60
N THR A 40 8.37 -4.95 21.85
CA THR A 40 7.64 -5.92 22.66
C THR A 40 7.29 -7.21 21.91
N THR A 41 7.17 -8.32 22.62
CA THR A 41 6.84 -9.63 22.02
C THR A 41 5.46 -9.62 21.34
N TYR A 42 4.48 -8.99 21.99
CA TYR A 42 3.12 -8.88 21.45
C TYR A 42 3.06 -8.02 20.18
N SER A 43 3.81 -6.91 20.16
CA SER A 43 3.83 -6.05 18.97
C SER A 43 4.49 -6.73 17.79
N LYS A 44 5.56 -7.50 18.00
CA LYS A 44 6.20 -8.30 16.93
C LYS A 44 5.23 -9.27 16.27
N VAL A 45 4.47 -10.05 17.06
CA VAL A 45 3.49 -11.00 16.54
C VAL A 45 2.37 -10.27 15.77
N PHE A 46 1.86 -9.18 16.34
CA PHE A 46 0.87 -8.35 15.65
C PHE A 46 1.42 -7.80 14.33
N THR A 47 2.63 -7.25 14.32
CA THR A 47 3.27 -6.70 13.13
C THR A 47 3.45 -7.77 12.06
N MET A 48 3.83 -9.00 12.40
CA MET A 48 3.92 -10.09 11.42
C MET A 48 2.58 -10.34 10.72
N ILE A 49 1.48 -10.43 11.48
CA ILE A 49 0.13 -10.63 10.92
C ILE A 49 -0.31 -9.41 10.11
N TYR A 50 -0.07 -8.21 10.64
CA TYR A 50 -0.41 -6.93 10.02
C TYR A 50 0.27 -6.78 8.65
N LEU A 51 1.55 -7.17 8.55
CA LEU A 51 2.30 -7.13 7.31
C LEU A 51 1.76 -8.13 6.28
N ILE A 52 1.51 -9.38 6.67
CA ILE A 52 1.00 -10.41 5.74
C ILE A 52 -0.33 -9.95 5.12
N VAL A 53 -1.26 -9.48 5.95
CA VAL A 53 -2.59 -9.07 5.50
C VAL A 53 -2.52 -7.73 4.76
N GLY A 54 -1.88 -6.73 5.35
CA GLY A 54 -1.86 -5.37 4.81
C GLY A 54 -1.08 -5.27 3.50
N THR A 55 0.06 -5.94 3.38
CA THR A 55 0.85 -5.93 2.15
C THR A 55 0.11 -6.64 1.02
N GLY A 56 -0.63 -7.72 1.31
CA GLY A 56 -1.49 -8.37 0.33
C GLY A 56 -2.56 -7.43 -0.24
N VAL A 57 -3.24 -6.67 0.63
CA VAL A 57 -4.23 -5.66 0.22
C VAL A 57 -3.57 -4.56 -0.62
N MET A 58 -2.40 -4.07 -0.21
CA MET A 58 -1.66 -3.06 -0.95
C MET A 58 -1.25 -3.55 -2.34
N PHE A 59 -0.79 -4.80 -2.48
CA PHE A 59 -0.47 -5.37 -3.79
C PHE A 59 -1.69 -5.48 -4.70
N ILE A 60 -2.84 -5.91 -4.17
CA ILE A 60 -4.08 -5.97 -4.95
C ILE A 60 -4.45 -4.58 -5.47
N MET A 61 -4.36 -3.55 -4.61
CA MET A 61 -4.62 -2.16 -5.01
C MET A 61 -3.67 -1.70 -6.12
N LEU A 62 -2.37 -1.97 -6.00
CA LEU A 62 -1.37 -1.64 -7.02
C LEU A 62 -1.64 -2.36 -8.35
N LEU A 63 -2.00 -3.64 -8.31
CA LEU A 63 -2.35 -4.41 -9.51
C LEU A 63 -3.60 -3.87 -10.19
N MET A 64 -4.63 -3.49 -9.41
CA MET A 64 -5.85 -2.88 -9.96
C MET A 64 -5.56 -1.54 -10.64
N LEU A 65 -4.74 -0.69 -10.01
CA LEU A 65 -4.31 0.57 -10.62
C LEU A 65 -3.49 0.33 -11.89
N GLY A 66 -2.54 -0.61 -11.85
CA GLY A 66 -1.74 -0.98 -13.01
C GLY A 66 -2.60 -1.44 -14.18
N ARG A 67 -3.58 -2.33 -13.94
CA ARG A 67 -4.54 -2.75 -14.98
C ARG A 67 -5.36 -1.58 -15.52
N SER A 68 -5.88 -0.72 -14.64
CA SER A 68 -6.65 0.45 -15.08
C SER A 68 -5.85 1.38 -15.98
N ILE A 69 -4.55 1.53 -15.76
CA ILE A 69 -3.66 2.35 -16.59
C ILE A 69 -3.43 1.67 -17.95
N VAL A 70 -3.16 0.37 -17.95
CA VAL A 70 -2.94 -0.41 -19.19
C VAL A 70 -4.21 -0.43 -20.05
N ASP A 71 -5.36 -0.73 -19.46
CA ASP A 71 -6.64 -0.79 -20.18
C ASP A 71 -7.02 0.57 -20.77
N PHE A 72 -6.71 1.67 -20.06
CA PHE A 72 -6.91 3.03 -20.59
C PHE A 72 -6.03 3.29 -21.81
N SER A 73 -4.76 2.85 -21.78
CA SER A 73 -3.83 3.05 -22.90
C SER A 73 -4.25 2.27 -24.16
N LEU A 74 -4.73 1.04 -24.01
CA LEU A 74 -5.20 0.21 -25.12
C LEU A 74 -6.48 0.78 -25.75
N ASN A 75 -7.42 1.21 -24.93
CA ASN A 75 -8.68 1.79 -25.41
C ASN A 75 -8.47 3.10 -26.20
N GLU A 76 -7.48 3.90 -25.85
CA GLU A 76 -7.15 5.12 -26.62
C GLU A 76 -6.50 4.79 -27.97
N GLU A 77 -5.61 3.79 -28.02
CA GLU A 77 -5.02 3.33 -29.29
C GLU A 77 -6.10 2.79 -30.26
N GLU A 78 -7.02 1.94 -29.78
CA GLU A 78 -8.12 1.39 -30.60
C GLU A 78 -9.03 2.49 -31.16
N LYS A 79 -9.36 3.51 -30.35
CA LYS A 79 -10.17 4.66 -30.79
C LYS A 79 -9.47 5.45 -31.89
N GLU A 80 -8.18 5.69 -31.76
CA GLU A 80 -7.40 6.42 -32.77
C GLU A 80 -7.25 5.63 -34.07
N GLU A 81 -7.07 4.30 -33.99
CA GLU A 81 -7.04 3.44 -35.18
C GLU A 81 -8.38 3.42 -35.92
N MET A 82 -9.49 3.32 -35.19
CA MET A 82 -10.84 3.35 -35.76
C MET A 82 -11.14 4.69 -36.43
N LYS A 83 -10.76 5.82 -35.82
CA LYS A 83 -10.91 7.16 -36.44
C LYS A 83 -10.12 7.27 -37.75
N LYS A 84 -8.93 6.68 -37.85
CA LYS A 84 -8.14 6.66 -39.10
C LYS A 84 -8.81 5.84 -40.19
N ARG A 85 -9.39 4.68 -39.84
CA ARG A 85 -10.11 3.82 -40.79
C ARG A 85 -11.37 4.50 -41.35
N LEU A 86 -12.10 5.25 -40.52
CA LEU A 86 -13.32 5.97 -40.94
C LEU A 86 -13.06 7.20 -41.81
N LYS A 87 -11.83 7.73 -41.83
CA LYS A 87 -11.43 8.92 -42.63
C LYS A 87 -10.81 8.56 -43.99
N LYS A 88 -10.69 7.28 -44.31
CA LYS A 88 -10.10 6.76 -45.55
C LYS A 88 -11.19 6.25 -46.48
#